data_AF-A0A962DFY1-F1
#
_entry.id   AF-A0A962DFY1-F1
#
_cell.length_a   1.000
_cell.length_b   1.000
_cell.length_c   1.000
_cell.angle_alpha   90.00
_cell.angle_beta   90.00
_cell.angle_gamma   90.00
#
_symmetry.space_group_name_H-M   'P 1'
#
loop_
_entity.id
_entity.type
_entity.pdbx_description
1 polymer ?
#
loop_
_entity_poly.entity_id
_entity_poly.type
_entity_poly.pdbx_seq_one_letter_code
_entity_poly.pdbx_strand_id
1 'polypeptide(L)'
;MNSSWGWLKSGIILGFCFLIAVALVKPIGVSTQYVIADCFIFCKLKPDLAQKNTDAEGNTTYSSSNAYLNKSDGKYAKSSLNIANYGFIFVLAMFAGGFLSAKLGGPKVEKDEGWIPQTWRDNLGSSWNKRMFGAFISGF
;
A
#
# COMPACT_ATOMS: atom_id res chain seq x y z
N MET A 1 24.56 -17.52 -9.34
CA MET A 1 23.55 -17.93 -10.34
C MET A 1 22.17 -17.70 -9.74
N ASN A 2 21.50 -16.60 -10.12
CA ASN A 2 20.12 -16.33 -9.72
C ASN A 2 19.20 -17.25 -10.52
N SER A 3 18.62 -18.26 -9.90
CA SER A 3 17.56 -19.07 -10.52
C SER A 3 16.24 -18.30 -10.43
N SER A 4 16.14 -17.18 -11.17
CA SER A 4 14.84 -16.52 -11.35
C SER A 4 13.94 -17.47 -12.13
N TRP A 5 12.75 -17.74 -11.61
CA TRP A 5 11.78 -18.58 -12.30
C TRP A 5 11.47 -17.92 -13.64
N GLY A 6 11.51 -18.70 -14.73
CA GLY A 6 11.25 -18.17 -16.07
C GLY A 6 9.94 -17.37 -16.11
N TRP A 7 9.90 -16.33 -16.94
CA TRP A 7 8.82 -15.33 -16.96
C TRP A 7 7.42 -15.97 -16.99
N LEU A 8 7.24 -17.04 -17.77
CA LEU A 8 5.96 -17.74 -17.91
C LEU A 8 5.54 -18.42 -16.59
N LYS A 9 6.47 -19.13 -15.93
CA LYS A 9 6.20 -19.79 -14.65
C LYS A 9 5.85 -18.75 -13.58
N SER A 10 6.65 -17.69 -13.49
CA SER A 10 6.42 -16.57 -12.57
C SER A 10 5.07 -15.90 -12.83
N GLY A 11 4.73 -15.67 -14.09
CA GLY A 11 3.46 -15.08 -14.50
C GLY A 11 2.25 -15.94 -14.13
N ILE A 12 2.32 -17.26 -14.35
CA ILE A 12 1.24 -18.19 -13.99
C ILE A 12 0.98 -18.18 -12.47
N ILE A 13 2.05 -18.21 -11.66
CA ILE A 13 1.92 -18.20 -10.20
C ILE A 13 1.37 -16.88 -9.72
N LEU A 14 1.88 -15.76 -10.26
CA LEU A 14 1.37 -14.43 -9.93
C LEU A 14 -0.12 -14.33 -10.26
N GLY A 15 -0.53 -14.79 -11.44
CA GLY A 15 -1.93 -14.82 -11.86
C GLY A 15 -2.80 -15.67 -10.93
N PHE A 16 -2.31 -16.85 -10.51
CA PHE A 16 -3.03 -17.70 -9.56
C PHE A 16 -3.17 -17.07 -8.18
N CYS A 17 -2.11 -16.43 -7.67
CA CYS A 17 -2.17 -15.66 -6.42
C CYS A 17 -3.20 -14.51 -6.50
N PHE A 18 -3.22 -13.77 -7.61
CA PHE A 18 -4.21 -12.72 -7.85
C PHE A 18 -5.64 -13.27 -7.96
N LEU A 19 -5.83 -14.42 -8.61
CA LEU A 19 -7.15 -15.07 -8.71
C LEU A 19 -7.68 -15.42 -7.32
N ILE A 20 -6.86 -16.03 -6.47
CA ILE A 20 -7.22 -16.33 -5.08
C ILE A 20 -7.55 -15.03 -4.34
N ALA A 21 -6.72 -14.00 -4.49
CA ALA A 21 -6.95 -12.71 -3.84
C ALA A 21 -8.30 -12.09 -4.24
N VAL A 22 -8.67 -12.11 -5.52
CA VAL A 22 -9.94 -11.55 -6.02
C VAL A 22 -11.14 -12.38 -5.57
N ALA A 23 -10.97 -13.70 -5.50
CA ALA A 23 -12.00 -14.60 -5.00
C ALA A 23 -12.31 -14.34 -3.52
N LEU A 24 -11.28 -14.05 -2.72
CA LEU A 24 -11.40 -13.82 -1.28
C LEU A 24 -11.75 -12.37 -0.93
N VAL A 25 -11.24 -11.39 -1.69
CA VAL A 25 -11.38 -9.97 -1.35
C VAL A 25 -11.74 -9.14 -2.57
N LYS A 26 -12.79 -8.31 -2.40
CA LYS A 26 -13.25 -7.35 -3.40
C LYS A 26 -13.44 -5.98 -2.74
N PRO A 27 -13.05 -4.87 -3.38
CA PRO A 27 -12.25 -4.73 -4.61
C PRO A 27 -10.72 -4.76 -4.36
N ILE A 28 -9.95 -5.31 -5.30
CA ILE A 28 -8.47 -5.20 -5.26
C ILE A 28 -8.07 -3.84 -5.82
N GLY A 29 -7.48 -3.01 -4.97
CA GLY A 29 -6.91 -1.73 -5.36
C GLY A 29 -5.90 -1.29 -4.32
N VAL A 30 -4.67 -1.04 -4.75
CA VAL A 30 -3.55 -0.77 -3.83
C VAL A 30 -3.58 0.68 -3.34
N SER A 31 -3.89 1.63 -4.24
CA SER A 31 -3.90 3.07 -3.95
C SER A 31 -4.89 3.45 -2.85
N THR A 32 -6.11 2.93 -2.89
CA THR A 32 -7.10 3.18 -1.84
C THR A 32 -6.67 2.63 -0.48
N GLN A 33 -5.99 1.47 -0.45
CA GLN A 33 -5.51 0.92 0.83
C GLN A 33 -4.39 1.77 1.43
N TYR A 34 -3.48 2.32 0.61
CA TYR A 34 -2.48 3.29 1.08
C TYR A 34 -3.14 4.54 1.66
N VAL A 35 -4.14 5.12 0.97
CA VAL A 35 -4.87 6.29 1.48
C VAL A 35 -5.54 5.99 2.82
N ILE A 36 -6.20 4.84 2.97
CA ILE A 36 -6.84 4.43 4.23
C ILE A 36 -5.80 4.25 5.35
N ALA A 37 -4.65 3.65 5.05
CA ALA A 37 -3.57 3.47 6.02
C ALA A 37 -3.00 4.82 6.49
N ASP A 38 -2.76 5.76 5.58
CA ASP A 38 -2.29 7.11 5.92
C ASP A 38 -3.34 7.87 6.74
N CYS A 39 -4.62 7.73 6.36
CA CYS A 39 -5.73 8.36 7.06
C CYS A 39 -5.93 7.82 8.47
N PHE A 40 -5.54 6.57 8.76
CA PHE A 40 -5.51 6.08 10.14
C PHE A 40 -4.57 6.90 11.03
N ILE A 41 -3.38 7.24 10.52
CA ILE A 41 -2.43 8.09 11.24
C ILE A 41 -2.96 9.53 11.30
N PHE A 42 -3.45 10.06 10.19
CA PHE A 42 -3.94 11.44 10.10
C PHE A 42 -5.19 11.69 10.96
N CYS A 43 -6.14 10.75 11.03
CA CYS A 43 -7.33 10.89 11.89
C CYS A 43 -6.96 10.91 13.38
N LYS A 44 -5.82 10.33 13.79
CA LYS A 44 -5.34 10.47 15.18
C LYS A 44 -4.77 11.86 15.45
N LEU A 45 -4.14 12.48 14.45
CA LEU A 45 -3.59 13.83 14.56
C LEU A 45 -4.68 14.91 14.41
N LYS A 46 -5.71 14.64 13.60
CA LYS A 46 -6.87 15.49 13.36
C LYS A 46 -8.17 14.67 13.49
N PRO A 47 -8.71 14.55 14.71
CA PRO A 47 -9.93 13.79 14.98
C PRO A 47 -11.15 14.26 14.19
N ASP A 48 -11.20 15.54 13.80
CA ASP A 48 -12.29 16.13 13.02
C ASP A 48 -12.35 15.64 11.56
N LEU A 49 -11.34 14.88 11.12
CA LEU A 49 -11.28 14.36 9.76
C LEU A 49 -12.31 13.25 9.52
N ALA A 50 -12.48 12.33 10.48
CA ALA A 50 -13.41 11.22 10.40
C ALA A 50 -14.10 10.99 11.74
N GLN A 51 -15.42 10.98 11.73
CA GLN A 51 -16.24 10.89 12.93
C GLN A 51 -17.17 9.68 12.87
N LYS A 52 -17.33 9.06 14.04
CA LYS A 52 -18.32 8.02 14.29
C LYS A 52 -19.50 8.68 14.99
N ASN A 53 -20.64 8.73 14.30
CA ASN A 53 -21.88 9.24 14.86
C ASN A 53 -22.77 8.06 15.24
N THR A 54 -23.41 8.13 16.39
CA THR A 54 -24.41 7.15 16.82
C THR A 54 -25.70 7.90 17.03
N ASP A 55 -26.75 7.50 16.31
CA ASP A 55 -28.07 8.10 16.46
C ASP A 55 -28.75 7.61 17.76
N ALA A 56 -29.88 8.23 18.10
CA ALA A 56 -30.67 7.87 19.28
C ALA A 56 -31.26 6.44 19.21
N GLU A 57 -31.28 5.84 18.01
CA GLU A 57 -31.79 4.50 17.72
C GLU A 57 -30.68 3.43 17.79
N GLY A 58 -29.43 3.84 18.00
CA GLY A 58 -28.27 2.96 18.14
C GLY A 58 -27.55 2.61 16.83
N ASN A 59 -27.98 3.16 15.68
CA ASN A 59 -27.27 2.97 14.42
C ASN A 59 -25.99 3.80 14.39
N THR A 60 -24.89 3.13 14.04
CA THR A 60 -23.59 3.79 13.87
C THR A 60 -23.42 4.22 12.42
N THR A 61 -23.31 5.52 12.19
CA THR A 61 -22.93 6.11 10.92
C THR A 61 -21.51 6.66 10.98
N TYR A 62 -20.82 6.65 9.86
CA TYR A 62 -19.46 7.20 9.75
C TYR A 62 -19.49 8.33 8.74
N SER A 63 -18.86 9.45 9.08
CA SER A 63 -18.78 10.61 8.21
C SER A 63 -17.38 11.20 8.25
N SER A 64 -17.04 11.96 7.22
CA SER A 64 -15.74 12.63 7.14
C SER A 64 -15.90 14.02 6.53
N SER A 65 -15.12 14.98 7.04
CA SER A 65 -15.02 16.34 6.47
C SER A 65 -14.32 16.34 5.11
N ASN A 66 -13.51 15.31 4.82
CA ASN A 66 -12.91 15.09 3.51
C ASN A 66 -13.86 14.31 2.58
N ALA A 67 -14.10 14.86 1.38
CA ALA A 67 -15.03 14.30 0.38
C ALA A 67 -14.60 12.91 -0.15
N TYR A 68 -13.30 12.62 -0.25
CA TYR A 68 -12.81 11.32 -0.68
C TYR A 68 -13.10 10.24 0.37
N LEU A 69 -12.84 10.52 1.63
CA LEU A 69 -13.12 9.60 2.75
C LEU A 69 -14.62 9.43 3.03
N ASN A 70 -15.44 10.41 2.67
CA ASN A 70 -16.89 10.34 2.82
C ASN A 70 -17.58 9.51 1.70
N LYS A 71 -16.82 9.03 0.70
CA LYS A 71 -17.35 8.16 -0.35
C LYS A 71 -17.92 6.86 0.21
N SER A 72 -18.79 6.24 -0.59
CA SER A 72 -19.38 4.93 -0.31
C SER A 72 -20.04 4.88 1.08
N ASP A 73 -20.83 5.91 1.41
CA ASP A 73 -21.56 6.03 2.68
C ASP A 73 -20.64 5.98 3.91
N GLY A 74 -19.48 6.63 3.83
CA GLY A 74 -18.53 6.70 4.93
C GLY A 74 -17.75 5.41 5.19
N LYS A 75 -17.78 4.42 4.28
CA LYS A 75 -17.02 3.17 4.43
C LYS A 75 -15.51 3.39 4.57
N TYR A 76 -14.96 4.40 3.89
CA TYR A 76 -13.53 4.73 4.02
C TYR A 76 -13.22 5.45 5.33
N ALA A 77 -14.10 6.34 5.80
CA ALA A 77 -14.01 6.93 7.13
C ALA A 77 -14.03 5.83 8.22
N LYS A 78 -14.96 4.88 8.14
CA LYS A 78 -15.02 3.71 9.03
C LYS A 78 -13.71 2.91 9.04
N SER A 79 -13.18 2.62 7.85
CA SER A 79 -11.94 1.84 7.70
C SER A 79 -10.74 2.59 8.27
N SER A 80 -10.67 3.91 8.07
CA SER A 80 -9.58 4.76 8.56
C SER A 80 -9.57 4.89 10.09
N LEU A 81 -10.71 4.67 10.77
CA LEU A 81 -10.78 4.72 12.23
C LEU A 81 -10.41 3.38 12.91
N ASN A 82 -10.23 2.30 12.15
CA ASN A 82 -9.94 0.96 12.70
C ASN A 82 -8.59 0.43 12.18
N ILE A 83 -7.65 0.11 13.07
CA ILE A 83 -6.34 -0.42 12.68
C ILE A 83 -6.40 -1.82 12.06
N ALA A 84 -7.40 -2.63 12.43
CA ALA A 84 -7.60 -3.99 11.92
C ALA A 84 -8.46 -4.00 10.64
N ASN A 85 -8.44 -2.91 9.87
CA ASN A 85 -9.11 -2.87 8.58
C ASN A 85 -8.30 -3.63 7.51
N TYR A 86 -9.00 -4.11 6.49
CA TYR A 86 -8.40 -4.84 5.37
C TYR A 86 -7.24 -4.09 4.73
N GLY A 87 -7.39 -2.78 4.47
CA GLY A 87 -6.39 -1.98 3.79
C GLY A 87 -5.07 -1.87 4.54
N PHE A 88 -5.15 -1.61 5.85
CA PHE A 88 -3.97 -1.51 6.69
C PHE A 88 -3.22 -2.86 6.75
N ILE A 89 -3.94 -3.96 6.97
CA ILE A 89 -3.36 -5.30 6.98
C ILE A 89 -2.77 -5.66 5.61
N PHE A 90 -3.45 -5.32 4.53
CA PHE A 90 -3.00 -5.56 3.16
C PHE A 90 -1.68 -4.83 2.86
N VAL A 91 -1.56 -3.55 3.24
CA VAL A 91 -0.31 -2.78 3.09
C VAL A 91 0.84 -3.41 3.87
N LEU A 92 0.61 -3.78 5.14
CA LEU A 92 1.63 -4.46 5.93
C LEU A 92 2.03 -5.82 5.35
N ALA A 93 1.06 -6.58 4.83
CA ALA A 93 1.31 -7.86 4.20
C ALA A 93 2.16 -7.73 2.92
N MET A 94 1.97 -6.66 2.13
CA MET A 94 2.82 -6.38 0.97
C MET A 94 4.28 -6.14 1.38
N PHE A 95 4.52 -5.30 2.38
CA PHE A 95 5.88 -5.06 2.90
C PHE A 95 6.49 -6.33 3.47
N ALA A 96 5.73 -7.08 4.27
CA ALA A 96 6.19 -8.34 4.86
C ALA A 96 6.50 -9.39 3.78
N GLY A 97 5.64 -9.54 2.76
CA GLY A 97 5.85 -10.48 1.66
C GLY A 97 7.11 -10.15 0.84
N GLY A 98 7.32 -8.87 0.51
CA GLY A 98 8.52 -8.40 -0.16
C GLY A 98 9.79 -8.65 0.67
N PHE A 99 9.73 -8.33 1.96
CA PHE A 99 10.84 -8.56 2.90
C PHE A 99 11.18 -10.05 3.05
N LEU A 100 10.17 -10.91 3.24
CA LEU A 100 10.36 -12.35 3.33
C LEU A 100 10.94 -12.92 2.05
N SER A 101 10.47 -12.47 0.88
CA SER A 101 11.02 -12.85 -0.42
C SER A 101 12.51 -12.49 -0.52
N ALA A 102 12.89 -11.27 -0.13
CA ALA A 102 14.29 -10.84 -0.13
C ALA A 102 15.18 -11.68 0.80
N LYS A 103 14.66 -12.08 1.98
CA LYS A 103 15.41 -12.88 2.96
C LYS A 103 15.53 -14.35 2.57
N LEU A 104 14.49 -14.94 1.98
CA LEU A 104 14.41 -16.37 1.68
C LEU A 104 15.07 -16.78 0.35
N GLY A 105 15.66 -15.85 -0.38
CA GLY A 105 16.40 -16.15 -1.61
C GLY A 105 15.74 -15.67 -2.90
N GLY A 106 14.90 -14.64 -2.82
CA GLY A 106 14.48 -13.87 -3.99
C GLY A 106 15.67 -13.19 -4.70
N PRO A 107 15.41 -12.49 -5.82
CA PRO A 107 16.45 -11.80 -6.57
C PRO A 107 17.26 -10.90 -5.66
N LYS A 108 18.59 -11.13 -5.62
CA LYS A 108 19.50 -10.28 -4.85
C LYS A 108 19.86 -9.07 -5.68
N VAL A 109 19.62 -7.89 -5.12
CA VAL A 109 20.08 -6.61 -5.68
C VAL A 109 21.59 -6.52 -5.50
N GLU A 110 22.31 -6.06 -6.52
CA GLU A 110 23.73 -5.81 -6.39
C GLU A 110 23.98 -4.71 -5.35
N LYS A 111 25.10 -4.79 -4.61
CA LYS A 111 25.34 -3.91 -3.45
C LYS A 111 25.31 -2.42 -3.82
N ASP A 112 25.70 -2.10 -5.03
CA ASP A 112 25.75 -0.76 -5.59
C ASP A 112 24.36 -0.28 -6.06
N GLU A 113 23.45 -1.18 -6.40
CA GLU A 113 22.07 -0.89 -6.80
C GLU A 113 21.09 -0.72 -5.62
N GLY A 114 21.54 -0.99 -4.39
CA GLY A 114 20.66 -1.07 -3.21
C GLY A 114 19.80 0.18 -2.96
N TRP A 115 20.35 1.38 -3.22
CA TRP A 115 19.63 2.65 -3.01
C TRP A 115 19.38 3.42 -4.31
N ILE A 116 20.20 3.19 -5.33
CA ILE A 116 20.17 3.95 -6.57
C ILE A 116 20.27 2.93 -7.72
N PRO A 117 19.16 2.65 -8.43
CA PRO A 117 19.17 1.73 -9.56
C PRO A 117 20.16 2.17 -10.64
N GLN A 118 20.74 1.22 -11.37
CA GLN A 118 21.64 1.53 -12.49
C GLN A 118 21.02 2.54 -13.47
N THR A 119 19.77 2.34 -13.86
CA THR A 119 19.05 3.26 -14.77
C THR A 119 18.98 4.70 -14.26
N TRP A 120 18.89 4.92 -12.95
CA TRP A 120 18.93 6.28 -12.39
C TRP A 120 20.35 6.84 -12.43
N ARG A 121 21.35 6.03 -12.05
CA ARG A 121 22.76 6.45 -12.03
C ARG A 121 23.25 6.88 -13.40
N ASP A 122 22.89 6.12 -14.42
CA ASP A 122 23.32 6.36 -15.80
C ASP A 122 22.76 7.68 -16.36
N ASN A 123 21.60 8.13 -15.88
CA ASN A 123 20.92 9.33 -16.40
C ASN A 123 21.07 10.58 -15.50
N LEU A 124 21.04 10.40 -14.18
CA LEU A 124 20.92 11.49 -13.19
C LEU A 124 22.04 11.46 -12.14
N GLY A 125 22.95 10.48 -12.22
CA GLY A 125 24.09 10.31 -11.33
C GLY A 125 23.78 9.55 -10.04
N SER A 126 24.80 9.40 -9.20
CA SER A 126 24.80 8.58 -7.98
C SER A 126 24.38 9.34 -6.70
N SER A 127 23.71 10.49 -6.83
CA SER A 127 23.28 11.26 -5.66
C SER A 127 22.01 10.67 -5.03
N TRP A 128 22.14 10.20 -3.79
CA TRP A 128 21.02 9.70 -2.98
C TRP A 128 19.90 10.75 -2.81
N ASN A 129 20.27 12.01 -2.50
CA ASN A 129 19.31 13.11 -2.36
C ASN A 129 18.49 13.34 -3.64
N LYS A 130 19.16 13.36 -4.81
CA LYS A 130 18.47 13.51 -6.10
C LYS A 130 17.51 12.35 -6.37
N ARG A 131 17.93 11.12 -6.06
CA ARG A 131 17.09 9.92 -6.23
C ARG A 131 15.86 9.93 -5.34
N MET A 132 16.02 10.24 -4.05
CA MET A 132 14.90 10.29 -3.10
C MET A 132 13.94 11.42 -3.44
N PHE A 133 14.46 12.61 -3.75
CA PHE A 133 13.63 13.75 -4.16
C PHE A 133 12.86 13.46 -5.46
N GLY A 134 13.53 12.88 -6.46
CA GLY A 134 12.87 12.46 -7.69
C GLY A 134 11.82 11.38 -7.48
N ALA A 135 12.09 10.38 -6.64
CA ALA A 135 11.11 9.35 -6.26
C ALA A 135 9.87 9.97 -5.61
N PHE A 136 10.10 10.91 -4.68
CA PHE A 136 9.04 11.62 -3.98
C PHE A 136 8.17 12.42 -4.95
N ILE A 137 8.77 13.25 -5.81
CA ILE A 137 8.02 14.04 -6.81
C ILE A 137 7.25 13.12 -7.76
N SER A 138 7.85 12.02 -8.22
CA SER A 138 7.18 11.09 -9.14
C SER A 138 6.01 10.31 -8.52
N GLY A 139 5.95 10.27 -7.17
CA GLY A 139 4.90 9.58 -6.44
C GLY A 139 3.67 10.44 -6.12
N PHE A 140 3.76 11.76 -6.31
CA PHE A 140 2.65 12.72 -6.19
C PHE A 140 1.96 12.92 -7.54
#